data_AF-A0A323U799-F1
#
_entry.id   AF-A0A323U799-F1
#
_cell.length_a   1.000
_cell.length_b   1.000
_cell.length_c   1.000
_cell.angle_alpha   90.00
_cell.angle_beta   90.00
_cell.angle_gamma   90.00
#
_symmetry.space_group_name_H-M   'P 1'
#
loop_
_entity.id
_entity.type
_entity.pdbx_description
1 polymer ?
#
loop_
_entity_poly.entity_id
_entity_poly.type
_entity_poly.pdbx_seq_one_letter_code
_entity_poly.pdbx_strand_id
1 'polypeptide(L)'
;MIALLEVLILIAIVAAVLYFLWPGASSTEAERLHRVLSELRRQRRVFKAALAKPLEEAIAYGLELRKLLPRIAELERLLGREGLEPATIRRLEAHREALRHTYEEGVGFLENFSAELVLWQGPQTPEGLSHLQDLRAALREALNQDSPQ
;
A
#
# COMPACT_ATOMS: atom_id res chain seq x y z
N MET A 1 -5.76 45.27 11.73
CA MET A 1 -6.11 44.66 10.42
C MET A 1 -5.06 43.70 9.87
N ILE A 2 -3.96 43.41 10.57
CA ILE A 2 -2.91 42.48 10.08
C ILE A 2 -3.22 41.03 10.51
N ALA A 3 -3.81 40.84 11.70
CA ALA A 3 -4.11 39.51 12.25
C ALA A 3 -5.07 38.67 11.39
N LEU A 4 -6.02 39.29 10.68
CA LEU A 4 -6.97 38.54 9.84
C LEU A 4 -6.29 38.01 8.56
N LEU A 5 -5.35 38.77 8.01
CA LEU A 5 -4.60 38.40 6.81
C LEU A 5 -3.63 37.25 7.10
N GLU A 6 -2.96 37.29 8.24
CA GLU A 6 -2.06 36.20 8.70
C GLU A 6 -2.83 34.89 8.91
N VAL A 7 -4.04 34.95 9.47
CA VAL A 7 -4.89 33.75 9.65
C VAL A 7 -5.33 33.18 8.30
N LEU A 8 -5.68 34.02 7.32
CA LEU A 8 -6.05 33.57 5.98
C LEU A 8 -4.87 32.90 5.24
N ILE A 9 -3.66 33.45 5.39
CA ILE A 9 -2.44 32.85 4.83
C ILE A 9 -2.17 31.49 5.50
N LEU A 10 -2.32 31.40 6.82
CA LEU A 10 -2.13 30.15 7.54
C LEU A 10 -3.14 29.09 7.07
N ILE A 11 -4.41 29.46 6.90
CA ILE A 11 -5.45 28.56 6.38
C ILE A 11 -5.11 28.12 4.94
N ALA A 12 -4.63 29.02 4.09
CA ALA A 12 -4.23 28.68 2.73
C ALA A 12 -3.03 27.71 2.71
N ILE A 13 -2.04 27.89 3.59
CA ILE A 13 -0.90 26.98 3.72
C ILE A 13 -1.37 25.62 4.25
N VAL A 14 -2.21 25.59 5.27
CA VAL A 14 -2.76 24.32 5.79
C VAL A 14 -3.61 23.62 4.73
N ALA A 15 -4.44 24.35 3.98
CA ALA A 15 -5.22 23.78 2.88
C ALA A 15 -4.32 23.27 1.74
N ALA A 16 -3.24 23.97 1.40
CA ALA A 16 -2.28 23.53 0.39
C ALA A 16 -1.48 22.30 0.84
N VAL A 17 -1.06 22.27 2.11
CA VAL A 17 -0.40 21.10 2.73
C VAL A 17 -1.36 19.92 2.79
N LEU A 18 -2.60 20.15 3.20
CA LEU A 18 -3.63 19.11 3.20
C LEU A 18 -3.98 18.66 1.79
N TYR A 19 -3.97 19.52 0.78
CA TYR A 19 -4.20 19.18 -0.62
C TYR A 19 -3.04 18.36 -1.21
N PHE A 20 -1.79 18.72 -0.90
CA PHE A 20 -0.60 17.92 -1.27
C PHE A 20 -0.52 16.59 -0.51
N LEU A 21 -1.04 16.55 0.72
CA LEU A 21 -1.15 15.33 1.53
C LEU A 21 -2.44 14.56 1.28
N TRP A 22 -3.41 15.14 0.57
CA TRP A 22 -4.66 14.48 0.21
C TRP A 22 -4.30 13.46 -0.85
N PRO A 23 -4.35 12.15 -0.55
CA PRO A 23 -4.24 11.17 -1.61
C PRO A 23 -5.45 11.42 -2.50
N GLY A 24 -5.22 11.69 -3.79
CA GLY A 24 -6.30 11.80 -4.77
C GLY A 24 -7.31 10.67 -4.57
N ALA A 25 -8.60 11.00 -4.68
CA ALA A 25 -9.78 10.13 -4.52
C ALA A 25 -9.40 8.66 -4.25
N SER A 26 -9.57 8.19 -3.01
CA SER A 26 -9.11 6.87 -2.56
C SER A 26 -9.40 5.82 -3.64
N SER A 27 -8.35 5.38 -4.34
CA SER A 27 -8.51 4.34 -5.34
C SER A 27 -9.09 3.10 -4.66
N THR A 28 -9.95 2.36 -5.36
CA THR A 28 -10.55 1.10 -4.85
C THR A 28 -9.47 0.18 -4.26
N GLU A 29 -8.27 0.20 -4.84
CA GLU A 29 -7.07 -0.50 -4.39
C GLU A 29 -6.57 -0.04 -3.01
N ALA A 30 -6.49 1.26 -2.77
CA ALA A 30 -6.06 1.82 -1.48
C ALA A 30 -7.08 1.53 -0.37
N GLU A 31 -8.37 1.58 -0.70
CA GLU A 31 -9.44 1.25 0.24
C GLU A 31 -9.40 -0.23 0.64
N ARG A 32 -9.17 -1.12 -0.34
CA ARG A 32 -9.07 -2.57 -0.10
C ARG A 32 -7.94 -2.91 0.88
N LEU A 33 -6.74 -2.35 0.68
CA LEU A 33 -5.61 -2.52 1.61
C LEU A 33 -5.91 -1.90 2.99
N HIS A 34 -6.55 -0.74 3.04
CA HIS A 34 -6.93 -0.10 4.31
C HIS A 34 -7.88 -1.00 5.12
N ARG A 35 -8.88 -1.58 4.45
CA ARG A 35 -9.89 -2.44 5.06
C ARG A 35 -9.26 -3.68 5.66
N VAL A 36 -8.42 -4.41 4.92
CA VAL A 36 -7.76 -5.62 5.43
C VAL A 36 -6.78 -5.31 6.59
N LEU A 37 -6.04 -4.20 6.51
CA LEU A 37 -5.16 -3.77 7.61
C LEU A 37 -5.94 -3.42 8.88
N SER A 38 -7.14 -2.86 8.74
CA SER A 38 -8.00 -2.56 9.88
C SER A 38 -8.48 -3.84 10.57
N GLU A 39 -8.83 -4.87 9.79
CA GLU A 39 -9.25 -6.16 10.32
C GLU A 39 -8.10 -6.90 11.00
N LEU A 40 -6.92 -6.96 10.39
CA LEU A 40 -5.74 -7.58 11.02
C LEU A 40 -5.36 -6.90 12.34
N ARG A 41 -5.48 -5.57 12.45
CA ARG A 41 -5.28 -4.84 13.72
C ARG A 41 -6.33 -5.19 14.76
N ARG A 42 -7.59 -5.38 14.35
CA ARG A 42 -8.66 -5.85 15.23
C ARG A 42 -8.37 -7.27 15.73
N GLN A 43 -8.01 -8.18 14.82
CA GLN A 43 -7.66 -9.57 15.13
C GLN A 43 -6.43 -9.66 16.05
N ARG A 44 -5.42 -8.80 15.88
CA ARG A 44 -4.27 -8.71 16.81
C ARG A 44 -4.69 -8.44 18.26
N ARG A 45 -5.76 -7.66 18.48
CA ARG A 45 -6.30 -7.40 19.81
C ARG A 45 -7.05 -8.60 20.40
N VAL A 46 -7.53 -9.52 19.54
CA VAL A 46 -8.22 -10.75 19.93
C VAL A 46 -7.20 -11.84 20.27
N PHE A 47 -6.25 -12.10 19.38
CA PHE A 47 -5.27 -13.19 19.49
C PHE A 47 -3.98 -12.82 20.26
N LYS A 48 -4.09 -11.91 21.26
CA LYS A 48 -3.00 -11.13 21.90
C LYS A 48 -1.69 -11.85 22.21
N ALA A 49 -1.68 -13.16 22.44
CA ALA A 49 -0.48 -13.93 22.74
C ALA A 49 -0.13 -14.97 21.66
N ALA A 50 -1.12 -15.73 21.17
CA ALA A 50 -0.85 -16.85 20.27
C ALA A 50 -0.37 -16.42 18.88
N LEU A 51 -0.85 -15.29 18.37
CA LEU A 51 -0.57 -14.84 16.99
C LEU A 51 -0.07 -13.40 16.91
N ALA A 52 0.39 -12.83 18.02
CA ALA A 52 0.82 -11.43 18.08
C ALA A 52 1.93 -11.12 17.06
N LYS A 53 3.00 -11.93 17.05
CA LYS A 53 4.15 -11.73 16.16
C LYS A 53 3.78 -11.94 14.68
N PRO A 54 3.12 -13.04 14.29
CA PRO A 54 2.68 -13.20 12.89
C PRO A 54 1.75 -12.09 12.39
N LEU A 55 0.81 -11.63 13.21
CA LEU A 55 -0.07 -10.51 12.87
C LEU A 55 0.70 -9.19 12.73
N GLU A 56 1.70 -8.96 13.58
CA GLU A 56 2.58 -7.79 13.46
C GLU A 56 3.38 -7.82 12.16
N GLU A 57 3.90 -8.97 11.76
CA GLU A 57 4.63 -9.15 10.50
C GLU A 57 3.71 -8.94 9.27
N ALA A 58 2.49 -9.48 9.30
CA ALA A 58 1.51 -9.27 8.24
C ALA A 58 1.08 -7.80 8.12
N ILE A 59 0.85 -7.12 9.26
CA ILE A 59 0.54 -5.68 9.28
C ILE A 59 1.73 -4.87 8.72
N ALA A 60 2.95 -5.19 9.12
CA ALA A 60 4.15 -4.53 8.62
C ALA A 60 4.30 -4.71 7.11
N TYR A 61 4.05 -5.91 6.59
CA TYR A 61 4.03 -6.20 5.16
C TYR A 61 2.99 -5.33 4.42
N GLY A 62 1.76 -5.23 4.93
CA GLY A 62 0.73 -4.38 4.30
C GLY A 62 1.05 -2.88 4.36
N LEU A 63 1.78 -2.42 5.38
CA LEU A 63 2.26 -1.03 5.42
C LEU A 63 3.36 -0.77 4.38
N GLU A 64 4.20 -1.75 4.09
CA GLU A 64 5.18 -1.69 3.01
C GLU A 64 4.50 -1.72 1.63
N LEU A 65 3.47 -2.55 1.42
CA LEU A 65 2.69 -2.59 0.17
C LEU A 65 2.12 -1.22 -0.20
N ARG A 66 1.69 -0.44 0.80
CA ARG A 66 1.16 0.91 0.58
C ARG A 66 2.15 1.84 -0.14
N LYS A 67 3.46 1.58 -0.05
CA LYS A 67 4.50 2.38 -0.71
C LYS A 67 4.53 2.19 -2.23
N LEU A 68 3.88 1.15 -2.77
CA LEU A 68 3.75 0.94 -4.22
C LEU A 68 2.75 1.91 -4.86
N LEU A 69 1.69 2.29 -4.16
CA LEU A 69 0.64 3.18 -4.67
C LEU A 69 1.16 4.51 -5.26
N PRO A 70 2.01 5.30 -4.57
CA PRO A 70 2.53 6.53 -5.15
C PRO A 70 3.43 6.28 -6.38
N ARG A 71 4.10 5.13 -6.45
CA ARG A 71 4.93 4.77 -7.62
C ARG A 71 4.06 4.41 -8.83
N ILE A 72 3.00 3.65 -8.62
CA ILE A 72 2.01 3.32 -9.65
C ILE A 72 1.38 4.61 -10.19
N ALA A 73 0.94 5.50 -9.31
CA ALA A 73 0.36 6.79 -9.70
C ALA A 73 1.33 7.67 -10.50
N GLU A 74 2.62 7.68 -10.13
CA GLU A 74 3.65 8.39 -10.89
C GLU A 74 3.84 7.81 -12.29
N LEU A 75 3.84 6.48 -12.45
CA LEU A 75 3.94 5.84 -13.77
C LEU A 75 2.71 6.13 -14.64
N GLU A 76 1.51 6.12 -14.06
CA GLU A 76 0.29 6.50 -14.75
C GLU A 76 0.34 7.97 -15.20
N ARG A 77 0.85 8.86 -14.35
CA ARG A 77 1.06 10.27 -14.70
C ARG A 77 2.08 10.45 -15.82
N LEU A 78 3.17 9.67 -15.82
CA LEU A 78 4.16 9.70 -16.90
C LEU A 78 3.56 9.18 -18.21
N LEU A 79 2.84 8.06 -18.18
CA LEU A 79 2.16 7.49 -19.34
C LEU A 79 1.10 8.43 -19.94
N GLY A 80 0.49 9.29 -19.13
CA GLY A 80 -0.43 10.32 -19.60
C GLY A 80 0.22 11.51 -20.29
N ARG A 81 1.56 11.59 -20.37
CA ARG A 81 2.26 12.67 -21.08
C ARG A 81 2.33 12.39 -22.58
N GLU A 82 2.10 13.43 -23.37
CA GLU A 82 2.32 13.38 -24.82
C GLU A 82 3.81 13.39 -25.16
N GLY A 83 4.17 12.85 -26.34
CA GLY A 83 5.53 12.91 -26.87
C GLY A 83 6.50 11.85 -26.35
N LEU A 84 6.01 10.82 -25.64
CA LEU A 84 6.84 9.67 -25.26
C LEU A 84 7.13 8.78 -26.46
N GLU A 85 8.37 8.28 -26.56
CA GLU A 85 8.72 7.28 -27.56
C GLU A 85 7.99 5.94 -27.29
N PRO A 86 7.56 5.20 -28.33
CA PRO A 86 6.88 3.92 -28.16
C PRO A 86 7.65 2.88 -27.34
N ALA A 87 8.99 2.91 -27.39
CA ALA A 87 9.83 2.04 -26.56
C ALA A 87 9.73 2.40 -25.08
N THR A 88 9.76 3.70 -24.75
CA THR A 88 9.59 4.21 -23.40
C THR A 88 8.21 3.90 -22.84
N ILE A 89 7.15 4.09 -23.64
CA ILE A 89 5.78 3.74 -23.25
C ILE A 89 5.70 2.28 -22.81
N ARG A 90 6.18 1.35 -23.66
CA ARG A 90 6.17 -0.09 -23.34
C ARG A 90 6.93 -0.42 -22.06
N ARG A 91 8.07 0.24 -21.81
CA ARG A 91 8.86 0.05 -20.59
C ARG A 91 8.11 0.53 -19.34
N LEU A 92 7.47 1.70 -19.42
CA LEU A 92 6.66 2.27 -18.34
C LEU A 92 5.42 1.41 -18.06
N GLU A 93 4.73 0.93 -19.09
CA GLU A 93 3.59 0.02 -18.96
C GLU A 93 3.98 -1.29 -18.28
N ALA A 94 5.07 -1.93 -18.73
CA ALA A 94 5.56 -3.17 -18.14
C ALA A 94 5.95 -2.97 -16.67
N HIS A 95 6.60 -1.86 -16.33
CA HIS A 95 6.96 -1.56 -14.95
C HIS A 95 5.72 -1.29 -14.09
N ARG A 96 4.75 -0.51 -14.59
CA ARG A 96 3.47 -0.27 -13.89
C ARG A 96 2.74 -1.57 -13.62
N GLU A 97 2.68 -2.47 -14.61
CA GLU A 97 2.00 -3.75 -14.49
C GLU A 97 2.67 -4.65 -13.45
N ALA A 98 4.01 -4.70 -13.44
CA ALA A 98 4.76 -5.43 -12.43
C ALA A 98 4.45 -4.92 -11.01
N LEU A 99 4.43 -3.60 -10.79
CA LEU A 99 4.09 -3.02 -9.49
C LEU A 99 2.64 -3.30 -9.08
N ARG A 100 1.69 -3.22 -10.01
CA ARG A 100 0.28 -3.56 -9.78
C ARG A 100 0.12 -5.03 -9.39
N HIS A 101 0.77 -5.93 -10.13
CA HIS A 101 0.73 -7.36 -9.83
C HIS A 101 1.23 -7.66 -8.41
N THR A 102 2.40 -7.14 -8.03
CA THR A 102 2.94 -7.29 -6.67
C THR A 102 1.99 -6.73 -5.61
N TYR A 103 1.36 -5.58 -5.88
CA TYR A 103 0.38 -4.99 -4.97
C TYR A 103 -0.85 -5.87 -4.79
N GLU A 104 -1.46 -6.30 -5.89
CA GLU A 104 -2.69 -7.10 -5.91
C GLU A 104 -2.48 -8.47 -5.26
N GLU A 105 -1.37 -9.13 -5.55
CA GLU A 105 -0.97 -10.40 -4.93
C GLU A 105 -0.77 -10.23 -3.41
N GLY A 106 -0.08 -9.16 -3.01
CA GLY A 106 0.13 -8.86 -1.59
C GLY A 106 -1.14 -8.53 -0.82
N VAL A 107 -2.08 -7.80 -1.42
CA VAL A 107 -3.39 -7.54 -0.81
C VAL A 107 -4.22 -8.81 -0.74
N GLY A 108 -4.25 -9.61 -1.80
CA GLY A 108 -4.96 -10.90 -1.82
C GLY A 108 -4.44 -11.86 -0.76
N PHE A 109 -3.12 -11.91 -0.57
CA PHE A 109 -2.51 -12.64 0.53
C PHE A 109 -3.05 -12.20 1.90
N LEU A 110 -3.05 -10.88 2.18
CA LEU A 110 -3.51 -10.36 3.47
C LEU A 110 -5.01 -10.64 3.70
N GLU A 111 -5.83 -10.59 2.66
CA GLU A 111 -7.25 -10.90 2.74
C GLU A 111 -7.48 -12.38 3.06
N ASN A 112 -6.79 -13.28 2.36
CA ASN A 112 -6.86 -14.72 2.60
C ASN A 112 -6.38 -15.05 4.02
N PHE A 113 -5.26 -14.47 4.44
CA PHE A 113 -4.75 -14.63 5.80
C PHE A 113 -5.75 -14.11 6.85
N SER A 114 -6.32 -12.92 6.63
CA SER A 114 -7.35 -12.37 7.53
C SER A 114 -8.59 -13.26 7.60
N ALA A 115 -8.99 -13.90 6.50
CA ALA A 115 -10.11 -14.84 6.47
C ALA A 115 -9.78 -16.16 7.19
N GLU A 116 -8.58 -16.69 6.98
CA GLU A 116 -8.08 -17.88 7.68
C GLU A 116 -8.12 -17.68 9.21
N LEU A 117 -7.70 -16.51 9.68
CA LEU A 117 -7.72 -16.16 11.10
C LEU A 117 -9.13 -16.12 11.72
N VAL A 118 -10.18 -15.91 10.93
CA VAL A 118 -11.57 -16.00 11.43
C VAL A 118 -11.93 -17.44 11.80
N LEU A 119 -11.37 -18.41 11.08
CA LEU A 119 -11.65 -19.84 11.25
C LEU A 119 -10.63 -20.55 12.15
N TRP A 120 -9.56 -19.86 12.54
CA TRP A 120 -8.45 -20.44 13.29
C TRP A 120 -8.84 -20.79 14.74
N GLN A 121 -8.63 -22.05 15.13
CA GLN A 121 -8.91 -22.58 16.47
C GLN A 121 -7.65 -23.04 17.23
N GLY A 122 -6.47 -22.92 16.61
CA GLY A 122 -5.19 -23.36 17.18
C GLY A 122 -5.04 -24.87 17.34
N PRO A 123 -3.90 -25.34 17.87
CA PRO A 123 -2.68 -24.58 18.21
C PRO A 123 -1.72 -24.37 17.02
N GLN A 124 -1.99 -24.97 15.86
CA GLN A 124 -1.13 -24.88 14.69
C GLN A 124 -1.00 -23.45 14.16
N THR A 125 0.16 -23.11 13.61
CA THR A 125 0.37 -21.84 12.90
C THR A 125 -0.54 -21.79 11.66
N PRO A 126 -1.19 -20.64 11.38
CA PRO A 126 -1.91 -20.43 10.13
C PRO A 126 -1.02 -20.71 8.90
N GLU A 127 -1.55 -21.43 7.92
CA GLU A 127 -0.86 -21.86 6.70
C GLU A 127 -0.41 -20.66 5.86
N GLY A 128 -1.21 -19.59 5.82
CA GLY A 128 -0.88 -18.38 5.07
C GLY A 128 0.48 -17.80 5.46
N LEU A 129 0.92 -17.94 6.71
CA LEU A 129 2.18 -17.36 7.16
C LEU A 129 3.43 -17.95 6.49
N SER A 130 3.32 -19.15 5.91
CA SER A 130 4.42 -19.80 5.21
C SER A 130 4.93 -18.97 4.02
N HIS A 131 4.05 -18.23 3.34
CA HIS A 131 4.37 -17.45 2.14
C HIS A 131 4.83 -16.01 2.42
N LEU A 132 4.74 -15.55 3.66
CA LEU A 132 4.98 -14.14 4.00
C LEU A 132 6.41 -13.68 3.70
N GLN A 133 7.40 -14.57 3.86
CA GLN A 133 8.80 -14.20 3.61
C GLN A 133 9.10 -14.04 2.12
N ASP A 134 8.55 -14.92 1.28
CA ASP A 134 8.71 -14.85 -0.18
C ASP A 134 8.06 -13.56 -0.72
N LEU A 135 6.85 -13.25 -0.26
CA LEU A 135 6.15 -12.02 -0.61
C LEU A 135 6.89 -10.76 -0.16
N ARG A 136 7.53 -10.78 1.02
CA ARG A 136 8.37 -9.66 1.50
C ARG A 136 9.61 -9.49 0.63
N ALA A 137 10.22 -10.57 0.16
CA ALA A 137 11.35 -10.50 -0.76
C ALA A 137 10.94 -9.88 -2.09
N ALA A 138 9.84 -10.36 -2.70
CA ALA A 138 9.28 -9.81 -3.94
C ALA A 138 8.92 -8.33 -3.80
N LEU A 139 8.27 -7.94 -2.70
CA LEU A 139 7.94 -6.54 -2.43
C LEU A 139 9.19 -5.66 -2.29
N ARG A 140 10.22 -6.14 -1.59
CA ARG A 140 11.47 -5.40 -1.46
C ARG A 140 12.16 -5.22 -2.81
N GLU A 141 12.14 -6.24 -3.65
CA GLU A 141 12.65 -6.14 -5.01
C GLU A 141 11.88 -5.09 -5.83
N ALA A 142 10.54 -5.14 -5.81
CA ALA A 142 9.69 -4.15 -6.47
C ALA A 142 9.93 -2.71 -5.98
N LEU A 143 10.19 -2.53 -4.68
CA LEU A 143 10.52 -1.22 -4.09
C LEU A 143 11.96 -0.77 -4.40
N ASN A 144 12.87 -1.69 -4.70
CA ASN A 144 14.28 -1.36 -5.00
C ASN A 144 14.56 -1.23 -6.50
N GLN A 145 13.64 -1.67 -7.36
CA GLN A 145 13.70 -1.32 -8.78
C GLN A 145 13.46 0.19 -8.91
N ASP A 146 14.55 0.93 -9.06
CA ASP A 146 14.54 2.38 -9.19
C ASP A 146 13.73 2.80 -10.42
N SER A 147 13.03 3.92 -10.24
CA SER A 147 12.27 4.60 -11.28
C SER A 147 13.10 4.75 -12.56
N PRO A 148 12.51 4.53 -13.74
CA PRO A 148 13.24 4.64 -15.00
C PRO A 148 13.84 6.04 -15.11
N GLN A 149 15.18 6.10 -15.09
CA GLN A 149 15.96 7.27 -15.48
C GLN A 149 15.85 7.48 -16.99
#